data_AF-A0A939WVR5-F1
#
_entry.id   AF-A0A939WVR5-F1
#
_cell.length_a   1.000
_cell.length_b   1.000
_cell.length_c   1.000
_cell.angle_alpha   90.00
_cell.angle_beta   90.00
_cell.angle_gamma   90.00
#
_symmetry.space_group_name_H-M   'P 1'
#
loop_
_entity.id
_entity.type
_entity.pdbx_description
1 polymer ?
#
loop_
_entity_poly.entity_id
_entity_poly.type
_entity_poly.pdbx_seq_one_letter_code
_entity_poly.pdbx_strand_id
1 'polypeptide(L)'
;MKKTFLTLFVAVALLLSSCMTTGMGTTSTTNSSNDVLTNVLGAVLSNVLFGGQSGILGNWYYNAPTAAFTTEKTLTNAGGSATVANLNSSLASNYNNIGINRSNTSFSFLDGNKFSAKVNGIPFSGTYAYNPQNGEISLKTSTETIKGNVIKTQKGMGLMFDSTQMVNLLQKEGKVSNTAAVQAVSKLAKSSNGARVGFELTK
;
A
#
# COMPACT_ATOMS: atom_id res chain seq x y z
N MET A 1 -40.68 8.44 -60.05
CA MET A 1 -40.67 9.63 -59.16
C MET A 1 -40.48 9.18 -57.72
N LYS A 2 -39.74 9.98 -56.92
CA LYS A 2 -39.38 9.82 -55.48
C LYS A 2 -38.12 8.95 -55.27
N LYS A 3 -36.92 9.53 -55.15
CA LYS A 3 -36.27 10.13 -53.94
C LYS A 3 -36.29 9.11 -52.79
N THR A 4 -35.18 8.71 -52.14
CA THR A 4 -34.01 9.47 -51.68
C THR A 4 -32.89 8.52 -51.23
N PHE A 5 -31.65 8.99 -51.30
CA PHE A 5 -30.43 8.47 -50.68
C PHE A 5 -30.57 8.26 -49.15
N LEU A 6 -29.91 7.25 -48.59
CA LEU A 6 -28.87 7.44 -47.55
C LEU A 6 -28.09 6.14 -47.29
N THR A 7 -26.80 6.19 -47.58
CA THR A 7 -25.75 5.22 -47.25
C THR A 7 -25.33 5.40 -45.78
N LEU A 8 -25.15 4.34 -44.98
CA LEU A 8 -23.97 4.21 -44.08
C LEU A 8 -23.85 2.86 -43.34
N PHE A 9 -22.62 2.32 -43.39
CA PHE A 9 -21.91 1.32 -42.56
C PHE A 9 -22.39 -0.14 -42.42
N VAL A 10 -21.86 -0.96 -43.35
CA VAL A 10 -21.07 -2.21 -43.15
C VAL A 10 -20.82 -2.55 -41.66
N ALA A 11 -21.46 -3.62 -41.14
CA ALA A 11 -20.93 -4.99 -40.94
C ALA A 11 -19.65 -5.05 -40.07
N VAL A 12 -19.54 -5.89 -39.04
CA VAL A 12 -19.67 -7.35 -39.08
C VAL A 12 -20.05 -7.87 -37.69
N ALA A 13 -21.10 -8.70 -37.64
CA ALA A 13 -21.34 -9.64 -36.56
C ALA A 13 -20.57 -10.93 -36.86
N LEU A 14 -19.86 -11.50 -35.89
CA LEU A 14 -19.58 -12.94 -35.89
C LEU A 14 -19.68 -13.50 -34.46
N LEU A 15 -20.38 -14.64 -34.43
CA LEU A 15 -20.93 -15.36 -33.30
C LEU A 15 -19.97 -16.45 -32.80
N LEU A 16 -20.12 -16.77 -31.51
CA LEU A 16 -20.09 -18.11 -30.87
C LEU A 16 -18.96 -19.09 -31.21
N SER A 17 -18.27 -19.60 -30.17
CA SER A 17 -18.14 -21.06 -29.93
C SER A 17 -17.49 -21.37 -28.58
N SER A 18 -18.23 -22.14 -27.79
CA SER A 18 -17.81 -22.88 -26.59
C SER A 18 -16.92 -24.07 -26.94
N CYS A 19 -15.84 -24.33 -26.20
CA CYS A 19 -15.27 -25.68 -26.07
C CYS A 19 -14.41 -25.83 -24.81
N MET A 20 -14.88 -26.71 -23.93
CA MET A 20 -14.19 -27.64 -23.03
C MET A 20 -12.95 -27.21 -22.21
N THR A 21 -13.12 -27.40 -20.91
CA THR A 21 -12.11 -27.37 -19.87
C THR A 21 -11.32 -28.69 -19.90
N THR A 22 -9.99 -28.62 -20.00
CA THR A 22 -9.08 -29.66 -19.52
C THR A 22 -7.93 -28.98 -18.81
N GLY A 23 -7.71 -29.35 -17.55
CA GLY A 23 -6.78 -28.69 -16.65
C GLY A 23 -5.31 -28.77 -17.07
N MET A 24 -4.58 -27.72 -16.73
CA MET A 24 -3.15 -27.76 -16.49
C MET A 24 -2.83 -26.68 -15.45
N GLY A 25 -2.18 -27.09 -14.36
CA GLY A 25 -1.99 -26.28 -13.17
C GLY A 25 -1.13 -25.04 -13.40
N THR A 26 -1.61 -23.93 -12.87
CA THR A 26 -0.77 -23.03 -12.08
C THR A 26 -1.58 -22.70 -10.84
N THR A 27 -1.03 -22.99 -9.67
CA THR A 27 -1.59 -22.59 -8.38
C THR A 27 -1.46 -21.08 -8.27
N SER A 28 -2.32 -20.35 -8.97
CA SER A 28 -2.68 -19.00 -8.59
C SER A 28 -3.57 -19.15 -7.36
N THR A 29 -2.97 -19.19 -6.18
CA THR A 29 -3.67 -18.81 -4.95
C THR A 29 -4.08 -17.36 -5.10
N THR A 30 -5.22 -17.14 -5.73
CA THR A 30 -6.06 -15.97 -5.51
C THR A 30 -6.59 -16.08 -4.09
N ASN A 31 -5.76 -15.65 -3.13
CA ASN A 31 -6.28 -15.28 -1.83
C ASN A 31 -7.10 -14.01 -2.03
N SER A 32 -8.38 -14.21 -2.34
CA SER A 32 -9.41 -13.26 -1.96
C SER A 32 -9.34 -13.14 -0.44
N SER A 33 -8.70 -12.08 0.03
CA SER A 33 -8.82 -11.61 1.40
C SER A 33 -9.19 -10.15 1.32
N ASN A 34 -10.44 -9.92 0.92
CA ASN A 34 -11.16 -8.72 1.30
C ASN A 34 -11.30 -8.70 2.83
N ASP A 35 -11.38 -7.49 3.39
CA ASP A 35 -12.07 -7.17 4.66
C ASP A 35 -11.30 -6.98 5.97
N VAL A 36 -10.11 -6.38 5.99
CA VAL A 36 -9.67 -5.72 7.25
C VAL A 36 -9.10 -4.32 7.10
N LEU A 37 -8.33 -4.01 6.06
CA LEU A 37 -7.76 -2.68 5.88
C LEU A 37 -8.47 -1.78 4.86
N THR A 38 -9.36 -2.35 4.04
CA THR A 38 -10.26 -1.57 3.16
C THR A 38 -11.20 -0.65 3.94
N ASN A 39 -11.42 -0.93 5.24
CA ASN A 39 -12.26 -0.15 6.15
C ASN A 39 -11.50 0.77 7.11
N VAL A 40 -10.19 1.00 6.95
CA VAL A 40 -9.57 2.23 7.49
C VAL A 40 -9.93 3.40 6.56
N LEU A 41 -11.25 3.53 6.37
CA LEU A 41 -11.97 4.72 5.97
C LEU A 41 -11.52 5.87 6.88
N GLY A 42 -11.77 7.10 6.46
CA GLY A 42 -11.51 8.31 7.24
C GLY A 42 -12.27 8.44 8.57
N ALA A 43 -12.51 7.35 9.30
CA ALA A 43 -13.00 7.33 10.66
C ALA A 43 -11.82 7.48 11.63
N VAL A 44 -11.59 8.72 12.04
CA VAL A 44 -11.42 9.06 13.45
C VAL A 44 -10.30 8.26 14.17
N LEU A 45 -9.15 8.93 14.30
CA LEU A 45 -8.04 8.57 15.20
C LEU A 45 -8.48 8.23 16.65
N SER A 46 -9.73 8.49 17.05
CA SER A 46 -10.27 8.18 18.38
C SER A 46 -10.58 6.69 18.62
N ASN A 47 -10.66 5.84 17.58
CA ASN A 47 -10.91 4.40 17.74
C ASN A 47 -9.74 3.52 17.27
N VAL A 48 -8.61 4.12 16.91
CA VAL A 48 -7.41 3.38 16.51
C VAL A 48 -6.82 2.71 17.75
N LEU A 49 -6.95 1.40 17.83
CA LEU A 49 -6.16 0.60 18.75
C LEU A 49 -4.72 0.66 18.26
N PHE A 50 -3.89 1.51 18.86
CA PHE A 50 -2.46 1.52 18.59
C PHE A 50 -1.79 0.24 19.12
N GLY A 51 -2.41 -0.43 20.10
CA GLY A 51 -1.84 -1.59 20.77
C GLY A 51 -0.66 -1.17 21.65
N GLY A 52 -0.49 -1.82 22.80
CA GLY A 52 0.70 -1.59 23.63
C GLY A 52 1.98 -1.95 22.88
N GLN A 53 3.14 -1.69 23.48
CA GLN A 53 4.44 -1.99 22.86
C GLN A 53 4.59 -3.47 22.45
N SER A 54 3.97 -4.39 23.19
CA SER A 54 3.88 -5.81 22.82
C SER A 54 3.07 -6.08 21.55
N GLY A 55 2.15 -5.20 21.19
CA GLY A 55 1.25 -5.34 20.04
C GLY A 55 1.96 -5.25 18.68
N ILE A 56 3.13 -4.63 18.63
CA ILE A 56 3.92 -4.50 17.40
C ILE A 56 5.04 -5.55 17.30
N LEU A 57 5.30 -6.31 18.36
CA LEU A 57 6.36 -7.32 18.36
C LEU A 57 6.05 -8.49 17.42
N GLY A 58 7.11 -9.01 16.82
CA GLY A 58 7.10 -10.16 15.93
C GLY A 58 7.50 -9.84 14.50
N ASN A 59 7.35 -10.84 13.65
CA ASN A 59 7.61 -10.76 12.22
C ASN A 59 6.33 -10.38 11.48
N TRP A 60 6.45 -9.42 10.58
CA TRP A 60 5.37 -8.84 9.81
C TRP A 60 5.77 -8.87 8.34
N TYR A 61 4.89 -9.38 7.49
CA TYR A 61 5.13 -9.56 6.08
C TYR A 61 4.10 -8.77 5.28
N TYR A 62 4.56 -8.23 4.15
CA TYR A 62 3.70 -7.48 3.25
C TYR A 62 2.45 -8.27 2.83
N ASN A 63 1.30 -7.64 2.92
CA ASN A 63 0.00 -8.13 2.46
C ASN A 63 -0.51 -7.30 1.28
N ALA A 64 -0.54 -5.98 1.44
CA ALA A 64 -1.10 -5.03 0.49
C ALA A 64 -0.50 -3.63 0.68
N PRO A 65 -0.63 -2.70 -0.28
CA PRO A 65 -0.36 -1.30 -0.02
C PRO A 65 -1.47 -0.71 0.88
N THR A 66 -1.13 0.33 1.63
CA THR A 66 -2.11 1.07 2.43
C THR A 66 -1.83 2.56 2.46
N ALA A 67 -2.88 3.36 2.64
CA ALA A 67 -2.82 4.80 2.83
C ALA A 67 -3.73 5.22 3.99
N ALA A 68 -3.38 6.31 4.67
CA ALA A 68 -4.20 6.92 5.72
C ALA A 68 -4.02 8.43 5.75
N PHE A 69 -5.07 9.16 6.08
CA PHE A 69 -5.00 10.60 6.34
C PHE A 69 -4.73 10.86 7.82
N THR A 70 -3.85 11.81 8.12
CA THR A 70 -3.44 12.10 9.51
C THR A 70 -4.39 13.02 10.27
N THR A 71 -5.29 13.73 9.59
CA THR A 71 -6.29 14.59 10.23
C THR A 71 -7.59 14.67 9.43
N GLU A 72 -8.71 14.95 10.08
CA GLU A 72 -9.99 15.24 9.40
C GLU A 72 -9.85 16.42 8.42
N LYS A 73 -9.11 17.46 8.80
CA LYS A 73 -8.80 18.59 7.92
C LYS A 73 -8.12 18.15 6.62
N THR A 74 -7.23 17.16 6.68
CA THR A 74 -6.59 16.60 5.48
C THR A 74 -7.52 15.70 4.67
N LEU A 75 -8.49 15.04 5.32
CA LEU A 75 -9.54 14.27 4.64
C LEU A 75 -10.52 15.20 3.89
N THR A 76 -10.96 16.30 4.51
CA THR A 76 -11.85 17.28 3.89
C THR A 76 -11.16 18.02 2.74
N ASN A 77 -9.87 18.37 2.90
CA ASN A 77 -9.07 19.05 1.88
C ASN A 77 -8.71 18.17 0.67
N ALA A 78 -8.76 16.83 0.82
CA ALA A 78 -8.49 15.92 -0.29
C ALA A 78 -9.55 16.02 -1.41
N GLY A 79 -10.72 16.63 -1.14
CA GLY A 79 -11.83 16.72 -2.07
C GLY A 79 -12.48 15.35 -2.28
N GLY A 80 -13.78 15.32 -2.60
CA GLY A 80 -14.57 14.08 -2.67
C GLY A 80 -14.07 12.97 -3.63
N SER A 81 -13.04 13.23 -4.43
CA SER A 81 -12.46 12.28 -5.40
C SER A 81 -11.28 11.45 -4.86
N ALA A 82 -10.59 11.91 -3.80
CA ALA A 82 -9.41 11.25 -3.25
C ALA A 82 -9.78 10.39 -2.03
N THR A 83 -10.21 9.16 -2.29
CA THR A 83 -10.52 8.17 -1.25
C THR A 83 -9.30 7.32 -0.92
N VAL A 84 -9.22 6.78 0.30
CA VAL A 84 -8.20 5.77 0.68
C VAL A 84 -8.23 4.57 -0.28
N ALA A 85 -9.41 4.16 -0.73
CA ALA A 85 -9.57 3.09 -1.71
C ALA A 85 -8.88 3.40 -3.05
N ASN A 86 -9.07 4.62 -3.60
CA ASN A 86 -8.41 5.06 -4.83
C ASN A 86 -6.89 5.16 -4.67
N LEU A 87 -6.42 5.61 -3.50
CA LEU A 87 -5.01 5.65 -3.16
C LEU A 87 -4.43 4.23 -3.10
N ASN A 88 -5.07 3.32 -2.38
CA ASN A 88 -4.63 1.92 -2.27
C ASN A 88 -4.60 1.23 -3.64
N SER A 89 -5.62 1.43 -4.48
CA SER A 89 -5.66 0.88 -5.84
C SER A 89 -4.52 1.44 -6.70
N SER A 90 -4.23 2.73 -6.60
CA SER A 90 -3.15 3.37 -7.34
C SER A 90 -1.78 2.90 -6.84
N LEU A 91 -1.62 2.74 -5.52
CA LEU A 91 -0.40 2.19 -4.92
C LEU A 91 -0.18 0.74 -5.31
N ALA A 92 -1.23 -0.09 -5.43
CA ALA A 92 -1.11 -1.51 -5.77
C ALA A 92 -0.44 -1.72 -7.13
N SER A 93 -0.89 -0.98 -8.15
CA SER A 93 -0.27 -1.01 -9.48
C SER A 93 1.21 -0.60 -9.42
N ASN A 94 1.52 0.47 -8.69
CA ASN A 94 2.90 0.95 -8.56
C ASN A 94 3.80 -0.01 -7.78
N TYR A 95 3.32 -0.60 -6.69
CA TYR A 95 4.08 -1.55 -5.87
C TYR A 95 4.37 -2.83 -6.66
N ASN A 96 3.40 -3.31 -7.43
CA ASN A 96 3.60 -4.43 -8.35
C ASN A 96 4.67 -4.12 -9.40
N ASN A 97 4.65 -2.92 -10.00
CA ASN A 97 5.63 -2.51 -11.02
C ASN A 97 7.07 -2.42 -10.49
N ILE A 98 7.26 -2.11 -9.21
CA ILE A 98 8.59 -2.12 -8.58
C ILE A 98 8.95 -3.45 -7.92
N GLY A 99 8.04 -4.44 -7.96
CA GLY A 99 8.30 -5.81 -7.50
C GLY A 99 8.03 -6.06 -6.02
N ILE A 100 7.41 -5.14 -5.28
CA ILE A 100 7.08 -5.34 -3.86
C ILE A 100 6.11 -6.52 -3.72
N ASN A 101 6.47 -7.47 -2.87
CA ASN A 101 5.64 -8.62 -2.55
C ASN A 101 5.98 -9.18 -1.14
N ARG A 102 5.19 -10.16 -0.70
CA ARG A 102 5.34 -10.78 0.63
C ARG A 102 6.72 -11.39 0.89
N SER A 103 7.35 -11.99 -0.13
CA SER A 103 8.64 -12.68 0.02
C SER A 103 9.82 -11.70 0.17
N ASN A 104 9.68 -10.49 -0.38
CA ASN A 104 10.76 -9.51 -0.43
C ASN A 104 10.53 -8.27 0.46
N THR A 105 9.37 -8.15 1.10
CA THR A 105 9.05 -7.01 1.97
C THR A 105 8.53 -7.48 3.33
N SER A 106 9.26 -7.16 4.40
CA SER A 106 9.01 -7.62 5.76
C SER A 106 9.61 -6.71 6.82
N PHE A 107 9.03 -6.68 8.02
CA PHE A 107 9.49 -5.94 9.19
C PHE A 107 9.44 -6.85 10.42
N SER A 108 10.51 -6.87 11.20
CA SER A 108 10.60 -7.62 12.45
C SER A 108 10.90 -6.65 13.57
N PHE A 109 9.97 -6.54 14.52
CA PHE A 109 10.15 -5.75 15.74
C PHE A 109 10.41 -6.71 16.90
N LEU A 110 11.57 -6.58 17.53
CA LEU A 110 12.05 -7.47 18.57
C LEU A 110 12.00 -6.77 19.93
N ASP A 111 12.03 -7.57 20.99
CA ASP A 111 12.29 -7.08 22.33
C ASP A 111 13.65 -6.36 22.41
N GLY A 112 13.76 -5.42 23.35
CA GLY A 112 14.95 -4.56 23.47
C GLY A 112 15.06 -3.50 22.37
N ASN A 113 13.95 -3.09 21.75
CA ASN A 113 13.85 -1.99 20.80
C ASN A 113 14.71 -2.17 19.55
N LYS A 114 14.94 -3.41 19.12
CA LYS A 114 15.67 -3.73 17.88
C LYS A 114 14.70 -4.03 16.75
N PHE A 115 15.05 -3.65 15.53
CA PHE A 115 14.29 -4.06 14.35
C PHE A 115 15.22 -4.49 13.21
N SER A 116 14.68 -5.37 12.37
CA SER A 116 15.22 -5.68 11.04
C SER A 116 14.10 -5.59 10.03
N ALA A 117 14.39 -5.07 8.85
CA ALA A 117 13.42 -4.94 7.78
C ALA A 117 14.06 -5.27 6.45
N LYS A 118 13.19 -5.61 5.50
CA LYS A 118 13.51 -5.79 4.09
C LYS A 118 12.41 -5.09 3.32
N VAL A 119 12.75 -4.25 2.37
CA VAL A 119 11.78 -3.62 1.45
C VAL A 119 12.28 -3.93 0.06
N ASN A 120 11.42 -4.56 -0.76
CA ASN A 120 11.75 -5.03 -2.11
C ASN A 120 13.08 -5.79 -2.24
N GLY A 121 13.46 -6.52 -1.19
CA GLY A 121 14.68 -7.33 -1.13
C GLY A 121 15.87 -6.64 -0.49
N ILE A 122 15.84 -5.31 -0.30
CA ILE A 122 16.93 -4.56 0.32
C ILE A 122 16.79 -4.54 1.85
N PRO A 123 17.77 -5.12 2.58
CA PRO A 123 17.72 -5.20 4.03
C PRO A 123 18.20 -3.90 4.69
N PHE A 124 17.60 -3.56 5.82
CA PHE A 124 18.09 -2.53 6.75
C PHE A 124 17.68 -2.87 8.18
N SER A 125 18.40 -2.34 9.15
CA SER A 125 18.16 -2.68 10.57
C SER A 125 18.62 -1.55 11.49
N GLY A 126 18.26 -1.67 12.76
CA GLY A 126 18.72 -0.78 13.80
C GLY A 126 17.82 -0.86 15.03
N THR A 127 17.48 0.30 15.58
CA THR A 127 16.62 0.41 16.77
C THR A 127 15.31 1.11 16.43
N TYR A 128 14.25 0.81 17.16
CA TYR A 128 12.97 1.49 17.02
C TYR A 128 12.52 2.12 18.34
N ALA A 129 11.77 3.21 18.24
CA ALA A 129 11.00 3.76 19.34
C ALA A 129 9.53 3.82 18.90
N TYR A 130 8.62 3.29 19.72
CA TYR A 130 7.20 3.26 19.44
C TYR A 130 6.41 3.98 20.52
N ASN A 131 5.56 4.91 20.12
CA ASN A 131 4.65 5.61 21.01
C ASN A 131 3.23 5.03 20.86
N PRO A 132 2.76 4.20 21.81
CA PRO A 132 1.43 3.61 21.73
C PRO A 132 0.29 4.61 21.95
N GLN A 133 0.57 5.85 22.37
CA GLN A 133 -0.46 6.87 22.58
C GLN A 133 -0.97 7.47 21.26
N ASN A 134 -0.09 7.56 20.26
CA ASN A 134 -0.38 8.19 18.98
C ASN A 134 0.05 7.34 17.77
N GLY A 135 0.54 6.13 18.02
CA GLY A 135 1.01 5.20 17.01
C GLY A 135 2.30 5.63 16.31
N GLU A 136 2.99 6.69 16.74
CA GLU A 136 4.23 7.10 16.09
C GLU A 136 5.32 6.06 16.27
N ILE A 137 6.06 5.78 15.19
CA ILE A 137 7.22 4.91 15.22
C ILE A 137 8.41 5.62 14.58
N SER A 138 9.57 5.52 15.22
CA SER A 138 10.84 5.99 14.68
C SER A 138 11.76 4.79 14.49
N LEU A 139 12.20 4.55 13.25
CA LEU A 139 13.15 3.50 12.88
C LEU A 139 14.52 4.16 12.68
N LYS A 140 15.43 3.97 13.63
CA LYS A 140 16.77 4.52 13.60
C LYS A 140 17.74 3.49 13.02
N THR A 141 18.30 3.79 11.86
CA THR A 141 19.41 3.04 11.26
C THR A 141 20.75 3.64 11.71
N SER A 142 21.86 3.13 11.17
CA SER A 142 23.18 3.74 11.37
C SER A 142 23.31 5.12 10.72
N THR A 143 22.55 5.40 9.66
CA THR A 143 22.70 6.60 8.81
C THR A 143 21.60 7.62 9.01
N GLU A 144 20.40 7.21 9.42
CA GLU A 144 19.24 8.10 9.46
C GLU A 144 18.16 7.63 10.44
N THR A 145 17.11 8.45 10.58
CA THR A 145 15.90 8.09 11.30
C THR A 145 14.70 8.21 10.37
N ILE A 146 13.98 7.11 10.19
CA ILE A 146 12.79 7.01 9.36
C ILE A 146 11.58 7.10 10.29
N LYS A 147 10.74 8.12 10.10
CA LYS A 147 9.54 8.34 10.92
C LYS A 147 8.29 7.81 10.21
N GLY A 148 7.44 7.11 10.96
CA GLY A 148 6.18 6.56 10.47
C GLY A 148 5.10 6.52 11.54
N ASN A 149 3.96 5.94 11.19
CA ASN A 149 2.89 5.60 12.11
C ASN A 149 2.47 4.15 11.93
N VAL A 150 2.11 3.53 13.05
CA VAL A 150 1.53 2.21 13.14
C VAL A 150 0.05 2.34 13.48
N ILE A 151 -0.78 1.63 12.72
CA ILE A 151 -2.19 1.39 13.03
C ILE A 151 -2.35 -0.11 13.22
N LYS A 152 -2.70 -0.56 14.44
CA LYS A 152 -2.92 -1.98 14.71
C LYS A 152 -4.36 -2.37 14.41
N THR A 153 -4.53 -3.55 13.83
CA THR A 153 -5.84 -4.20 13.67
C THR A 153 -5.80 -5.59 14.30
N GLN A 154 -6.96 -6.23 14.44
CA GLN A 154 -7.04 -7.59 14.99
C GLN A 154 -6.23 -8.60 14.16
N LYS A 155 -6.13 -8.41 12.84
CA LYS A 155 -5.49 -9.37 11.91
C LYS A 155 -4.13 -8.90 11.38
N GLY A 156 -3.71 -7.67 11.68
CA GLY A 156 -2.54 -7.08 11.03
C GLY A 156 -2.03 -5.79 11.67
N MET A 157 -1.26 -5.05 10.88
CA MET A 157 -0.90 -3.67 11.15
C MET A 157 -0.70 -2.89 9.84
N GLY A 158 -1.04 -1.61 9.83
CA GLY A 158 -0.56 -0.67 8.82
C GLY A 158 0.70 0.01 9.33
N LEU A 159 1.77 0.01 8.55
CA LEU A 159 2.98 0.80 8.78
C LEU A 159 3.11 1.83 7.66
N MET A 160 2.86 3.09 7.99
CA MET A 160 2.76 4.18 7.01
C MET A 160 3.78 5.28 7.27
N PHE A 161 4.26 5.88 6.19
CA PHE A 161 5.26 6.93 6.18
C PHE A 161 4.71 8.18 5.49
N ASP A 162 5.29 9.33 5.78
CA ASP A 162 5.05 10.49 4.92
C ASP A 162 5.62 10.26 3.51
N SER A 163 5.21 11.10 2.57
CA SER A 163 5.58 10.99 1.15
C SER A 163 7.09 10.96 0.92
N THR A 164 7.85 11.77 1.65
CA THR A 164 9.31 11.88 1.53
C THR A 164 9.97 10.64 2.08
N GLN A 165 9.56 10.18 3.26
CA GLN A 165 10.10 8.99 3.91
C GLN A 165 9.82 7.73 3.08
N MET A 166 8.61 7.58 2.53
CA MET A 166 8.28 6.46 1.65
C MET A 166 9.14 6.47 0.38
N VAL A 167 9.28 7.64 -0.27
CA VAL A 167 10.09 7.76 -1.49
C VAL A 167 11.56 7.43 -1.18
N ASN A 168 12.10 7.93 -0.08
CA ASN A 168 13.47 7.63 0.34
C ASN A 168 13.65 6.13 0.63
N LEU A 169 12.65 5.48 1.24
CA LEU A 169 12.67 4.03 1.49
C LEU A 169 12.73 3.24 0.18
N LEU A 170 11.91 3.62 -0.81
CA LEU A 170 11.88 2.97 -2.13
C LEU A 170 13.11 3.29 -3.00
N GLN A 171 13.73 4.47 -2.81
CA GLN A 171 14.90 4.91 -3.58
C GLN A 171 16.23 4.38 -3.06
N LYS A 172 16.31 3.92 -1.80
CA LYS A 172 17.54 3.31 -1.24
C LYS A 172 17.98 2.05 -1.97
N GLU A 173 17.16 1.55 -2.87
CA GLU A 173 17.58 0.57 -3.86
C GLU A 173 18.20 1.28 -5.06
N GLY A 174 19.50 1.07 -5.28
CA GLY A 174 20.19 1.55 -6.49
C GLY A 174 19.66 0.99 -7.82
N LYS A 175 18.64 0.12 -7.79
CA LYS A 175 17.94 -0.44 -8.97
C LYS A 175 16.57 0.19 -9.25
N VAL A 176 15.96 0.89 -8.28
CA VAL A 176 14.57 1.36 -8.36
C VAL A 176 14.48 2.90 -8.39
N SER A 177 15.60 3.59 -8.14
CA SER A 177 15.71 5.03 -8.33
C SER A 177 15.30 5.42 -9.76
N ASN A 178 14.28 6.28 -9.88
CA ASN A 178 13.77 6.88 -11.11
C ASN A 178 12.77 6.06 -11.96
N THR A 179 12.14 5.01 -11.40
CA THR A 179 11.00 4.36 -12.08
C THR A 179 9.75 5.25 -12.10
N ALA A 180 8.94 5.15 -13.16
CA ALA A 180 7.66 5.85 -13.25
C ALA A 180 6.73 5.54 -12.05
N ALA A 181 6.84 4.33 -11.50
CA ALA A 181 6.10 3.90 -10.33
C ALA A 181 6.52 4.65 -9.04
N VAL A 182 7.82 4.84 -8.78
CA VAL A 182 8.29 5.66 -7.65
C VAL A 182 7.84 7.11 -7.79
N GLN A 183 7.87 7.66 -9.01
CA GLN A 183 7.36 9.01 -9.26
C GLN A 183 5.85 9.11 -9.04
N ALA A 184 5.07 8.09 -9.43
CA ALA A 184 3.65 8.03 -9.19
C ALA A 184 3.32 7.93 -7.69
N VAL A 185 4.04 7.08 -6.93
CA VAL A 185 3.93 7.05 -5.45
C VAL A 185 4.27 8.41 -4.85
N SER A 186 5.34 9.06 -5.33
CA SER A 186 5.72 10.42 -4.89
C SER A 186 4.61 11.43 -5.17
N LYS A 187 4.01 11.42 -6.37
CA LYS A 187 2.91 12.31 -6.75
C LYS A 187 1.67 12.06 -5.91
N LEU A 188 1.24 10.80 -5.76
CA LEU A 188 0.09 10.40 -4.93
C LEU A 188 0.24 10.89 -3.48
N ALA A 189 1.42 10.68 -2.91
CA ALA A 189 1.66 11.04 -1.52
C ALA A 189 1.81 12.57 -1.33
N LYS A 190 2.29 13.31 -2.35
CA LYS A 190 2.38 14.79 -2.33
C LYS A 190 1.05 15.49 -2.63
N SER A 191 0.27 14.98 -3.58
CA SER A 191 -1.00 15.59 -4.02
C SER A 191 -2.10 15.49 -2.97
N SER A 192 -2.00 14.52 -2.07
CA SER A 192 -3.04 14.21 -1.07
C SER A 192 -2.89 15.00 0.24
N ASN A 193 -2.12 16.09 0.22
CA ASN A 193 -2.01 17.14 1.25
C ASN A 193 -2.11 16.64 2.71
N GLY A 194 -1.38 15.57 3.06
CA GLY A 194 -1.43 14.95 4.40
C GLY A 194 -1.71 13.45 4.44
N ALA A 195 -1.92 12.78 3.30
CA ALA A 195 -1.95 11.33 3.26
C ALA A 195 -0.56 10.73 3.52
N ARG A 196 -0.53 9.70 4.36
CA ARG A 196 0.59 8.78 4.54
C ARG A 196 0.32 7.52 3.73
N VAL A 197 1.39 6.91 3.25
CA VAL A 197 1.33 5.68 2.45
C VAL A 197 2.31 4.66 3.02
N GLY A 198 2.07 3.38 2.80
CA GLY A 198 2.98 2.34 3.23
C GLY A 198 2.40 0.95 3.06
N PHE A 199 2.64 0.11 4.06
CA PHE A 199 2.44 -1.33 3.96
C PHE A 199 1.37 -1.78 4.93
N GLU A 200 0.39 -2.51 4.41
CA GLU A 200 -0.38 -3.44 5.21
C GLU A 200 0.49 -4.67 5.47
N LEU A 201 0.60 -5.05 6.73
CA LEU A 201 1.41 -6.17 7.16
C LEU A 201 0.59 -7.16 7.98
N THR A 202 0.86 -8.44 7.77
CA THR A 202 0.29 -9.56 8.53
C THR A 202 1.41 -10.45 9.05
N LYS A 203 1.16 -11.21 10.12
CA LYS A 203 2.13 -12.19 10.62
C LYS A 203 2.32 -13.34 9.63
#